data_AF-A0A1I1E977-F1
#
_entry.id   AF-A0A1I1E977-F1
#
_cell.length_a   1.000
_cell.length_b   1.000
_cell.length_c   1.000
_cell.angle_alpha   90.00
_cell.angle_beta   90.00
_cell.angle_gamma   90.00
#
_symmetry.space_group_name_H-M   'P 1'
#
loop_
_entity.id
_entity.type
_entity.pdbx_description
1 polymer ?
#
loop_
_entity_poly.entity_id
_entity_poly.type
_entity_poly.pdbx_seq_one_letter_code
_entity_poly.pdbx_strand_id
1 'polypeptide(L)'
;MRTLIILAAVAMLAGCATDAERAAQAQRDVDQMMRVYGPACERLGYKGNTNEWRSCVLRLDTKDNTERYPTTTTCFGHPGLFQCNTF
;
A
#
# COMPACT_ATOMS: atom_id res chain seq x y z
N MET A 1 -19.00 -11.27 35.75
CA MET A 1 -17.98 -12.25 35.33
C MET A 1 -18.30 -12.88 33.98
N ARG A 2 -19.50 -13.42 33.76
CA ARG A 2 -19.89 -14.06 32.48
C ARG A 2 -19.84 -13.12 31.25
N THR A 3 -20.21 -11.86 31.40
CA THR A 3 -20.10 -10.82 30.36
C THR A 3 -18.65 -10.49 29.99
N LEU A 4 -17.72 -10.50 30.94
CA LEU A 4 -16.30 -10.25 30.70
C LEU A 4 -15.65 -11.41 29.92
N ILE A 5 -16.06 -12.64 30.20
CA ILE A 5 -15.60 -13.84 29.47
C ILE A 5 -16.07 -13.83 28.02
N ILE A 6 -17.31 -13.38 27.76
CA ILE A 6 -17.86 -13.27 26.41
C ILE A 6 -17.12 -12.17 25.62
N LEU A 7 -16.86 -11.01 26.23
CA LEU A 7 -16.09 -9.92 25.61
C LEU A 7 -14.65 -10.33 25.27
N ALA A 8 -13.98 -11.06 26.18
CA ALA A 8 -12.64 -11.58 25.94
C ALA A 8 -12.62 -12.62 24.81
N ALA A 9 -13.64 -13.49 24.73
CA ALA A 9 -13.78 -14.47 23.65
C ALA A 9 -13.99 -13.81 22.28
N VAL A 10 -14.82 -12.77 22.20
CA VAL A 10 -15.04 -12.01 20.95
C VAL A 10 -13.78 -11.26 20.51
N ALA A 11 -13.01 -10.68 21.45
CA ALA A 11 -11.76 -9.99 21.13
C ALA A 11 -10.68 -10.95 20.57
N MET A 12 -10.60 -12.18 21.09
CA MET A 12 -9.69 -13.20 20.53
C MET A 12 -10.12 -13.66 19.12
N LEU A 13 -11.42 -13.78 18.85
CA LEU A 13 -11.94 -14.14 17.53
C LEU A 13 -11.68 -13.03 16.48
N ALA A 14 -11.78 -11.77 16.88
CA ALA A 14 -11.48 -10.63 16.01
C ALA A 14 -10.00 -10.58 15.58
N GLY A 15 -9.08 -10.99 16.46
CA GLY A 15 -7.66 -11.09 16.13
C GLY A 15 -7.37 -12.06 14.97
N CYS A 16 -8.04 -13.21 14.93
CA CYS A 16 -7.87 -14.19 13.85
C CYS A 16 -8.55 -13.77 12.53
N ALA A 17 -9.68 -13.05 12.59
CA ALA A 17 -10.36 -12.55 11.39
C ALA A 17 -9.54 -11.48 10.66
N THR A 18 -8.80 -10.66 11.42
CA THR A 18 -8.05 -9.51 10.88
C THR A 18 -6.96 -9.94 9.89
N ASP A 19 -6.24 -11.04 10.12
CA ASP A 19 -5.17 -11.46 9.21
C ASP A 19 -5.71 -12.08 7.91
N ALA A 20 -6.84 -12.79 7.98
CA ALA A 20 -7.53 -13.29 6.78
C ALA A 20 -8.03 -12.13 5.91
N GLU A 21 -8.56 -11.08 6.52
CA GLU A 21 -8.99 -9.86 5.83
C GLU A 21 -7.81 -9.13 5.16
N ARG A 22 -6.68 -8.99 5.87
CA ARG A 22 -5.44 -8.41 5.31
C ARG A 22 -4.91 -9.20 4.13
N ALA A 23 -4.89 -10.54 4.24
CA ALA A 23 -4.48 -11.39 3.14
C ALA A 23 -5.40 -11.22 1.93
N ALA A 24 -6.72 -11.19 2.14
CA ALA A 24 -7.69 -10.97 1.08
C ALA A 24 -7.54 -9.58 0.42
N GLN A 25 -7.21 -8.55 1.19
CA GLN A 25 -6.90 -7.23 0.65
C GLN A 25 -5.65 -7.25 -0.21
N ALA A 26 -4.56 -7.84 0.28
CA ALA A 26 -3.30 -7.94 -0.48
C ALA A 26 -3.48 -8.67 -1.83
N GLN A 27 -4.31 -9.71 -1.88
CA GLN A 27 -4.64 -10.38 -3.14
C GLN A 27 -5.32 -9.44 -4.13
N ARG A 28 -6.32 -8.67 -3.67
CA ARG A 28 -7.01 -7.68 -4.51
C ARG A 28 -6.06 -6.59 -5.02
N ASP A 29 -5.15 -6.14 -4.17
CA ASP A 29 -4.16 -5.11 -4.52
C ASP A 29 -3.24 -5.62 -5.64
N VAL A 30 -2.73 -6.85 -5.51
CA VAL A 30 -1.90 -7.50 -6.54
C VAL A 30 -2.68 -7.68 -7.85
N ASP A 31 -3.92 -8.16 -7.79
CA ASP A 31 -4.79 -8.30 -8.97
C ASP A 31 -5.03 -6.98 -9.68
N GLN A 32 -5.21 -5.90 -8.91
CA GLN A 32 -5.34 -4.56 -9.45
C GLN A 32 -4.05 -4.10 -10.13
N MET A 33 -2.89 -4.25 -9.49
CA MET A 33 -1.60 -3.87 -10.08
C MET A 33 -1.35 -4.60 -11.40
N MET A 34 -1.59 -5.92 -11.43
CA MET A 34 -1.44 -6.73 -12.64
C MET A 34 -2.38 -6.27 -13.75
N ARG A 35 -3.63 -5.92 -13.43
CA ARG A 35 -4.61 -5.44 -14.42
C ARG A 35 -4.25 -4.07 -14.98
N VAL A 36 -3.76 -3.15 -14.13
CA VAL A 36 -3.47 -1.76 -14.52
C VAL A 36 -2.12 -1.66 -15.24
N TYR A 37 -1.06 -2.24 -14.69
CA TYR A 37 0.31 -2.06 -15.18
C TYR A 37 0.81 -3.23 -16.04
N GLY A 38 0.22 -4.42 -15.91
CA GLY A 38 0.59 -5.60 -16.68
C GLY A 38 0.64 -5.38 -18.19
N PRO A 39 -0.40 -4.79 -18.81
CA PRO A 39 -0.40 -4.51 -20.25
C PRO A 39 0.67 -3.50 -20.69
N ALA A 40 1.11 -2.59 -19.80
CA ALA A 40 2.23 -1.70 -20.10
C ALA A 40 3.55 -2.48 -20.13
N CYS A 41 3.76 -3.38 -19.15
CA CYS A 41 4.93 -4.24 -19.11
C CYS A 41 5.00 -5.24 -20.27
N GLU A 42 3.87 -5.77 -20.72
CA GLU A 42 3.82 -6.62 -21.92
C GLU A 42 4.19 -5.84 -23.19
N ARG A 43 3.71 -4.59 -23.33
CA ARG A 43 4.11 -3.70 -24.43
C ARG A 43 5.60 -3.35 -24.41
N LEU A 44 6.23 -3.36 -23.23
CA LEU A 44 7.68 -3.21 -23.07
C LEU A 44 8.47 -4.49 -23.39
N GLY A 45 7.79 -5.57 -23.77
CA GLY A 45 8.41 -6.83 -24.19
C GLY A 45 8.63 -7.84 -23.07
N TYR A 46 8.16 -7.57 -21.85
CA TYR A 46 8.21 -8.56 -20.78
C TYR A 46 7.14 -9.63 -20.98
N LYS A 47 7.53 -10.90 -20.85
CA LYS A 47 6.59 -12.01 -20.92
C LYS A 47 5.73 -12.04 -19.65
N GLY A 48 4.40 -12.09 -19.81
CA GLY A 48 3.46 -12.17 -18.70
C GLY A 48 3.81 -13.31 -17.71
N ASN A 49 3.54 -13.08 -16.43
CA ASN A 49 3.81 -14.01 -15.33
C ASN A 49 5.27 -14.43 -15.11
N THR A 50 6.26 -13.76 -15.71
CA THR A 50 7.67 -13.93 -15.33
C THR A 50 8.08 -12.98 -14.20
N ASN A 51 9.23 -13.25 -13.58
CA ASN A 51 9.74 -12.41 -12.49
C ASN A 51 10.10 -10.99 -12.97
N GLU A 52 10.59 -10.87 -14.20
CA GLU A 52 10.92 -9.59 -14.84
C GLU A 52 9.65 -8.77 -15.09
N TRP A 53 8.58 -9.41 -15.55
CA TRP A 53 7.27 -8.76 -15.71
C TRP A 53 6.69 -8.29 -14.37
N ARG A 54 6.73 -9.13 -13.32
CA ARG A 54 6.27 -8.73 -11.97
C ARG A 54 7.08 -7.55 -11.43
N SER A 55 8.39 -7.56 -11.63
CA SER A 55 9.27 -6.46 -11.22
C SER A 55 8.94 -5.16 -11.96
N CYS A 56 8.60 -5.25 -13.25
CA CYS A 56 8.11 -4.10 -14.01
C CYS A 56 6.80 -3.55 -13.45
N VAL A 57 5.82 -4.42 -13.16
CA VAL A 57 4.52 -4.04 -12.58
C VAL A 57 4.72 -3.31 -11.25
N LEU A 58 5.51 -3.88 -10.34
CA LEU A 58 5.80 -3.27 -9.03
C LEU A 58 6.50 -1.91 -9.14
N ARG A 59 7.43 -1.77 -10.10
CA ARG A 59 8.13 -0.50 -10.33
C ARG A 59 7.20 0.60 -10.85
N LEU A 60 6.28 0.25 -11.76
CA LEU A 60 5.30 1.20 -12.28
C LEU A 60 4.31 1.64 -11.19
N ASP A 61 3.83 0.70 -10.38
CA ASP A 61 2.97 1.00 -9.23
C ASP A 61 3.67 1.90 -8.21
N THR A 62 4.93 1.58 -7.84
CA THR A 62 5.73 2.41 -6.92
C THR A 62 5.88 3.83 -7.44
N LYS A 63 6.12 3.99 -8.75
CA LYS A 63 6.26 5.30 -9.39
C LYS A 63 4.96 6.10 -9.31
N ASP A 64 3.82 5.50 -9.64
CA ASP A 64 2.51 6.15 -9.56
C ASP A 64 2.15 6.55 -8.12
N ASN A 65 2.43 5.67 -7.14
CA ASN A 65 2.21 5.96 -5.72
C ASN A 65 3.12 7.09 -5.21
N THR A 66 4.36 7.16 -5.68
CA THR A 66 5.28 8.26 -5.34
C THR A 66 4.82 9.58 -5.95
N GLU A 67 4.39 9.58 -7.22
CA GLU A 67 3.88 10.77 -7.90
C GLU A 67 2.57 11.27 -7.28
N ARG A 68 1.75 10.37 -6.71
CA ARG A 68 0.48 10.71 -6.07
C ARG A 68 0.64 11.31 -4.66
N TYR A 69 1.78 11.13 -4.01
CA TYR A 69 2.01 11.69 -2.68
C TYR A 69 2.45 13.17 -2.80
N PRO A 70 1.62 14.15 -2.36
CA PRO A 70 2.02 15.55 -2.41
C PRO A 70 3.23 15.74 -1.49
N THR A 71 4.30 16.33 -2.02
CA THR A 71 5.45 16.72 -1.21
C THR A 71 4.97 17.69 -0.14
N THR A 72 5.19 17.34 1.12
CA THR A 72 4.77 18.17 2.25
C THR A 72 5.89 19.14 2.57
N THR A 73 5.67 20.43 2.32
CA THR A 73 6.58 21.48 2.76
C THR A 73 6.19 21.91 4.17
N THR A 74 7.02 21.56 5.14
CA THR A 74 6.88 22.03 6.52
C THR A 74 7.84 23.18 6.75
N CYS A 75 7.32 24.33 7.16
CA CYS A 75 8.11 25.49 7.55
C CYS A 75 8.04 25.65 9.06
N PHE A 76 9.19 25.61 9.72
CA PHE A 76 9.32 25.89 11.14
C PHE A 76 10.07 27.21 11.33
N GLY A 77 9.55 28.10 12.16
CA GLY A 77 10.18 29.40 12.42
C GLY A 77 9.21 30.51 12.82
N HIS A 78 9.78 31.68 13.10
CA HIS A 78 9.07 32.92 13.45
C HIS A 78 9.22 33.90 12.27
N PRO A 79 8.36 34.94 12.18
CA PRO A 79 8.37 35.89 11.07
C PRO A 79 9.78 36.49 10.87
N GLY A 80 10.43 36.14 9.76
CA GLY A 80 11.78 36.60 9.40
C GLY A 80 12.87 35.52 9.37
N LEU A 81 12.63 34.33 9.94
CA LEU A 81 13.54 33.18 9.89
C LEU A 81 12.73 31.89 9.74
N PHE A 82 12.14 31.67 8.56
CA PHE A 82 11.49 30.39 8.25
C PHE A 82 12.52 29.44 7.65
N GLN A 83 12.72 28.29 8.28
CA GLN A 83 13.41 27.18 7.66
C GLN A 83 12.37 26.20 7.15
N CYS A 84 12.21 26.19 5.83
CA CYS A 84 11.28 25.30 5.14
C CYS A 84 12.04 24.08 4.62
N ASN A 85 11.56 22.90 5.00
CA ASN A 85 12.00 21.65 4.41
C ASN A 85 10.84 21.01 3.66
N THR A 86 11.16 20.40 2.52
CA THR A 86 10.24 19.61 1.71
C THR A 86 10.68 18.16 1.80
N PHE A 87 9.73 17.26 2.11
CA PHE A 87 9.93 15.82 2.18
C PHE A 87 8.89 15.10 1.32
#